data_AF-D0NBN1-F1
#
_entry.id   AF-D0NBN1-F1
#
_cell.length_a   1.000
_cell.length_b   1.000
_cell.length_c   1.000
_cell.angle_alpha   90.00
_cell.angle_beta   90.00
_cell.angle_gamma   90.00
#
_symmetry.space_group_name_H-M   'P 1'
#
loop_
_entity.id
_entity.type
_entity.pdbx_description
1 polymer ?
#
loop_
_entity_poly.entity_id
_entity_poly.type
_entity_poly.pdbx_seq_one_letter_code
_entity_poly.pdbx_strand_id
1 'polypeptide(L)'
;FPTHRHDWKSVVVWIDNPALEIPKIEGVSMSKSDTKYKKKLKLKESYFSGAPTNGSNTSLRFEYEAGFGSTFMGFTRWDGEYQNLIMWEQLTDAARATLNDGNNFGKEASVPFSDEHFEDRLDEAWPF
;
A
#
# COMPACT_ATOMS: atom_id res chain seq x y z
N PHE A 1 -3.66 -14.70 -17.53
CA PHE A 1 -3.42 -13.90 -18.75
C PHE A 1 -3.17 -12.46 -18.35
N PRO A 2 -2.12 -11.79 -18.89
CA PRO A 2 -1.91 -10.36 -18.68
C PRO A 2 -3.06 -9.56 -19.29
N THR A 3 -3.61 -8.59 -18.57
CA THR A 3 -4.77 -7.79 -19.01
C THR A 3 -4.41 -6.34 -19.39
N HIS A 4 -3.25 -5.85 -18.99
CA HIS A 4 -2.78 -4.47 -19.19
C HIS A 4 -1.25 -4.39 -18.98
N ARG A 5 -0.63 -3.27 -19.38
CA ARG A 5 0.85 -3.08 -19.37
C ARG A 5 1.40 -2.64 -18.01
N HIS A 6 0.69 -1.78 -17.30
CA HIS A 6 1.13 -1.15 -16.05
C HIS A 6 0.23 -1.61 -14.91
N ASP A 7 0.76 -1.65 -13.69
CA ASP A 7 -0.01 -1.97 -12.49
C ASP A 7 0.50 -1.10 -11.33
N TRP A 8 -0.44 -0.60 -10.53
CA TRP A 8 -0.16 0.16 -9.32
C TRP A 8 -0.85 -0.50 -8.14
N LYS A 9 -0.12 -0.65 -7.04
CA LYS A 9 -0.61 -1.23 -5.79
C LYS A 9 -0.26 -0.35 -4.62
N SER A 10 -1.11 -0.41 -3.60
CA SER A 10 -0.97 0.40 -2.40
C SER A 10 -1.34 -0.38 -1.16
N VAL A 11 -0.77 0.09 -0.05
CA VAL A 11 -1.18 -0.27 1.28
C VAL A 11 -1.35 1.02 2.07
N VAL A 12 -2.47 1.12 2.79
CA VAL A 12 -2.72 2.20 3.75
C VAL A 12 -2.59 1.62 5.16
N VAL A 13 -1.69 2.21 5.95
CA VAL A 13 -1.46 1.86 7.35
C VAL A 13 -2.05 2.96 8.22
N TRP A 14 -3.09 2.62 8.98
CA TRP A 14 -3.78 3.53 9.89
C TRP A 14 -3.13 3.42 11.27
N ILE A 15 -2.63 4.54 11.76
CA ILE A 15 -2.00 4.67 13.08
C ILE A 15 -2.82 5.61 13.96
N ASP A 16 -2.70 5.45 15.27
CA ASP A 16 -3.39 6.29 16.26
C ASP A 16 -2.88 7.73 16.27
N ASN A 17 -1.56 7.93 16.33
CA ASN A 17 -0.95 9.24 16.44
C ASN A 17 0.50 9.24 15.91
N PRO A 18 0.80 9.96 14.82
CA PRO A 18 2.16 10.05 14.26
C PRO A 18 3.16 10.78 15.16
N ALA A 19 2.72 11.51 16.19
CA ALA A 19 3.61 12.24 17.09
C ALA A 19 4.24 11.37 18.20
N LEU A 20 3.82 10.12 18.34
CA LEU A 20 4.41 9.17 19.30
C LEU A 20 5.72 8.59 18.76
N GLU A 21 6.65 8.25 19.65
CA GLU A 21 7.90 7.56 19.28
C GLU A 21 7.62 6.20 18.62
N ILE A 22 6.60 5.51 19.12
CA ILE A 22 6.12 4.23 18.59
C ILE A 22 4.59 4.32 18.45
N PRO A 23 4.08 4.81 17.30
CA PRO A 23 2.65 4.83 17.02
C PRO A 23 2.06 3.42 17.01
N LYS A 24 0.82 3.29 17.47
CA LYS A 24 0.08 2.03 17.42
C LYS A 24 -0.60 1.89 16.07
N ILE A 25 -0.39 0.76 15.40
CA ILE A 25 -1.12 0.42 14.17
C ILE A 25 -2.53 -0.05 14.55
N GLU A 26 -3.53 0.70 14.13
CA GLU A 26 -4.95 0.43 14.39
C GLU A 26 -5.62 -0.35 13.24
N GLY A 27 -5.10 -0.23 12.02
CA GLY A 27 -5.65 -0.94 10.88
C GLY A 27 -4.73 -0.90 9.66
N VAL A 28 -4.92 -1.86 8.76
CA VAL A 28 -4.18 -1.93 7.49
C VAL A 28 -5.13 -2.30 6.37
N SER A 29 -5.04 -1.57 5.26
CA SER A 29 -5.87 -1.74 4.08
C SER A 29 -4.98 -1.97 2.87
N MET A 30 -5.13 -3.13 2.23
CA MET A 30 -4.29 -3.56 1.11
C MET A 30 -5.08 -3.58 -0.19
N SER A 31 -4.55 -3.00 -1.27
CA SER A 31 -5.26 -2.91 -2.55
C SER A 31 -5.54 -4.30 -3.14
N LYS A 32 -6.81 -4.57 -3.46
CA LYS A 32 -7.30 -5.74 -4.23
C LYS A 32 -7.49 -5.45 -5.72
N SER A 33 -7.75 -4.20 -6.02
CA SER A 33 -7.79 -3.58 -7.34
C SER A 33 -7.55 -2.09 -7.12
N ASP A 34 -7.50 -1.31 -8.19
CA ASP A 34 -7.33 0.15 -8.16
C ASP A 34 -8.24 0.85 -7.14
N THR A 35 -9.50 0.42 -7.04
CA THR A 35 -10.54 1.08 -6.24
C THR A 35 -11.05 0.26 -5.04
N LYS A 36 -10.37 -0.86 -4.70
CA LYS A 36 -10.89 -1.77 -3.66
C LYS A 36 -9.79 -2.21 -2.73
N TYR A 37 -10.11 -2.24 -1.43
CA TYR A 37 -9.16 -2.62 -0.39
C TYR A 37 -9.65 -3.80 0.46
N LYS A 38 -8.70 -4.66 0.82
CA LYS A 38 -8.85 -5.66 1.88
C LYS A 38 -8.44 -5.03 3.21
N LYS A 39 -9.43 -4.77 4.05
CA LYS A 39 -9.29 -4.09 5.34
C LYS A 39 -9.01 -5.09 6.48
N LYS A 40 -8.06 -4.78 7.36
CA LYS A 40 -7.66 -5.63 8.50
C LYS A 40 -7.41 -4.79 9.75
N LEU A 41 -8.28 -4.96 10.74
CA LEU A 41 -8.15 -4.36 12.08
C LEU A 41 -7.43 -5.27 13.08
N LYS A 42 -7.44 -6.59 12.84
CA LYS A 42 -6.75 -7.57 13.70
C LYS A 42 -5.51 -8.09 12.98
N LEU A 43 -4.35 -7.63 13.44
CA LEU A 43 -3.04 -8.05 12.93
C LEU A 43 -2.54 -9.28 13.69
N LYS A 44 -1.84 -10.17 12.98
CA LYS A 44 -1.17 -11.32 13.56
C LYS A 44 0.31 -11.00 13.69
N GLU A 45 0.94 -11.49 14.75
CA GLU A 45 2.40 -11.36 14.96
C GLU A 45 3.20 -11.82 13.74
N SER A 46 2.77 -12.90 13.06
CA SER A 46 3.42 -13.43 11.86
C SER A 46 3.52 -12.44 10.69
N TYR A 47 2.73 -11.36 10.70
CA TYR A 47 2.75 -10.32 9.65
C TYR A 47 3.86 -9.30 9.85
N PHE A 48 4.56 -9.31 10.99
CA PHE A 48 5.64 -8.37 11.27
C PHE A 48 7.01 -8.95 10.90
N SER A 49 7.93 -8.10 10.44
CA SER A 49 9.29 -8.51 10.07
C SER A 49 10.02 -9.16 11.23
N GLY A 50 10.83 -10.19 10.99
CA GLY A 50 11.52 -10.96 12.04
C GLY A 50 10.64 -11.92 12.84
N ALA A 51 9.30 -11.85 12.78
CA ALA A 51 8.45 -12.79 13.51
C ALA A 51 8.58 -14.24 12.96
N PRO A 52 8.55 -15.28 13.81
CA PRO A 52 8.25 -15.23 15.25
C PRO A 52 9.48 -15.01 16.17
N THR A 53 10.69 -14.86 15.63
CA THR A 53 11.93 -14.73 16.42
C THR A 53 12.50 -13.33 16.32
N ASN A 54 12.24 -12.47 17.32
CA ASN A 54 12.55 -11.02 17.32
C ASN A 54 11.72 -10.22 16.29
N GLY A 55 10.40 -10.42 16.32
CA GLY A 55 9.47 -9.65 15.51
C GLY A 55 9.52 -8.14 15.81
N SER A 56 9.53 -7.33 14.75
CA SER A 56 9.28 -5.89 14.84
C SER A 56 7.84 -5.64 15.30
N ASN A 57 7.58 -4.51 15.94
CA ASN A 57 6.23 -4.03 16.26
C ASN A 57 5.74 -2.92 15.32
N THR A 58 6.58 -2.46 14.40
CA THR A 58 6.31 -1.32 13.49
C THR A 58 6.47 -1.69 12.01
N SER A 59 7.22 -2.76 11.70
CA SER A 59 7.50 -3.17 10.33
C SER A 59 6.61 -4.33 9.90
N LEU A 60 5.74 -4.10 8.94
CA LEU A 60 4.83 -5.09 8.37
C LEU A 60 5.41 -5.71 7.08
N ARG A 61 5.04 -6.97 6.82
CA ARG A 61 5.41 -7.73 5.63
C ARG A 61 4.24 -7.80 4.66
N PHE A 62 4.49 -7.43 3.41
CA PHE A 62 3.51 -7.52 2.34
C PHE A 62 4.04 -8.33 1.17
N GLU A 63 3.13 -8.96 0.43
CA GLU A 63 3.42 -9.63 -0.82
C GLU A 63 2.49 -9.15 -1.92
N TYR A 64 3.05 -9.05 -3.12
CA TYR A 64 2.30 -8.87 -4.35
C TYR A 64 1.87 -10.26 -4.84
N GLU A 65 0.56 -10.50 -4.90
CA GLU A 65 -0.02 -11.77 -5.34
C GLU A 65 -0.67 -11.60 -6.71
N ALA A 66 -0.52 -12.62 -7.57
CA ALA A 66 -1.20 -12.70 -8.86
C ALA A 66 -1.97 -14.01 -8.95
N GLY A 67 -3.30 -13.93 -9.16
CA GLY A 67 -4.18 -15.09 -9.18
C GLY A 67 -5.44 -14.85 -10.02
N PHE A 68 -5.84 -15.85 -10.80
CA PHE A 68 -7.06 -15.85 -11.62
C PHE A 68 -7.27 -14.59 -12.48
N GLY A 69 -6.18 -14.02 -13.01
CA GLY A 69 -6.23 -12.83 -13.87
C GLY A 69 -6.33 -11.48 -13.13
N SER A 70 -6.14 -11.49 -11.80
CA SER A 70 -6.10 -10.28 -10.96
C SER A 70 -4.83 -10.25 -10.10
N THR A 71 -4.43 -9.05 -9.71
CA THR A 71 -3.25 -8.79 -8.89
C THR A 71 -3.67 -8.01 -7.65
N PHE A 72 -3.10 -8.32 -6.48
CA PHE A 72 -3.47 -7.68 -5.23
C PHE A 72 -2.34 -7.74 -4.21
N MET A 73 -2.45 -6.89 -3.18
CA MET A 73 -1.56 -6.87 -2.03
C MET A 73 -2.11 -7.76 -0.91
N GLY A 74 -1.23 -8.53 -0.30
CA GLY A 74 -1.52 -9.41 0.83
C GLY A 74 -0.51 -9.23 1.95
N PHE A 75 -0.89 -9.66 3.16
CA PHE A 75 0.08 -9.91 4.21
C PHE A 75 0.79 -11.22 3.93
N THR A 76 2.09 -11.26 4.18
CA THR A 76 2.88 -12.48 4.10
C THR A 76 3.48 -12.86 5.46
N ARG A 77 4.03 -14.07 5.55
CA ARG A 77 4.80 -14.55 6.71
C ARG A 77 6.29 -14.62 6.44
N TRP A 78 6.69 -14.29 5.22
CA TRP A 78 8.07 -14.37 4.76
C TRP A 78 8.69 -12.97 4.80
N ASP A 79 9.90 -12.86 5.32
CA ASP A 79 10.64 -11.60 5.22
C ASP A 79 10.96 -11.31 3.75
N GLY A 80 10.62 -10.09 3.34
CA GLY A 80 11.04 -9.53 2.07
C GLY A 80 12.19 -8.55 2.27
N GLU A 81 12.29 -7.61 1.36
CA GLU A 81 13.26 -6.52 1.41
C GLU A 81 12.53 -5.20 1.70
N TYR A 82 13.27 -4.23 2.23
CA TYR A 82 12.81 -2.84 2.27
C TYR A 82 13.16 -2.14 0.95
N GLN A 83 12.30 -1.23 0.50
CA GLN A 83 12.57 -0.37 -0.64
C GLN A 83 12.93 1.04 -0.13
N ASN A 84 13.71 1.78 -0.92
CA ASN A 84 13.97 3.19 -0.63
C ASN A 84 12.67 3.98 -0.72
N LEU A 85 12.30 4.62 0.38
CA LEU A 85 11.10 5.45 0.46
C LEU A 85 11.41 6.86 -0.07
N ILE A 86 10.53 7.36 -0.94
CA ILE A 86 10.44 8.76 -1.32
C ILE A 86 9.01 9.23 -1.09
N MET A 87 8.84 10.28 -0.30
CA MET A 87 7.52 10.86 -0.01
C MET A 87 7.03 11.71 -1.18
N TRP A 88 5.71 11.88 -1.31
CA TRP A 88 5.12 12.71 -2.37
C TRP A 88 5.70 14.12 -2.38
N GLU A 89 5.87 14.72 -1.21
CA GLU A 89 6.40 16.08 -1.02
C GLU A 89 7.92 16.17 -1.28
N GLN A 90 8.62 15.03 -1.34
CA GLN A 90 10.04 14.97 -1.68
C GLN A 90 10.29 14.84 -3.19
N LEU A 91 9.25 14.55 -3.98
CA LEU A 91 9.36 14.45 -5.43
C LEU A 91 9.55 15.82 -6.08
N THR A 92 10.24 15.83 -7.21
CA THR A 92 10.30 17.04 -8.06
C THR A 92 8.93 17.34 -8.65
N ASP A 93 8.69 18.59 -9.01
CA ASP A 93 7.44 19.01 -9.66
C ASP A 93 7.17 18.24 -10.96
N ALA A 94 8.22 17.95 -11.73
CA ALA A 94 8.11 17.15 -12.95
C ALA A 94 7.67 15.71 -12.68
N ALA A 95 8.20 15.09 -11.61
CA ALA A 95 7.78 13.74 -11.21
C ALA A 95 6.32 13.72 -10.74
N ARG A 96 5.91 14.69 -9.91
CA ARG A 96 4.51 14.82 -9.48
C ARG A 96 3.56 15.04 -10.66
N ALA A 97 3.90 15.94 -11.57
CA ALA A 97 3.12 16.18 -12.79
C ALA A 97 2.97 14.90 -13.65
N THR A 98 4.03 14.09 -13.75
CA THR A 98 4.01 12.84 -14.51
C THR A 98 3.12 11.78 -13.86
N LEU A 99 3.17 11.68 -12.52
CA LEU A 99 2.36 10.74 -11.74
C LEU A 99 0.88 11.15 -11.65
N ASN A 100 0.57 12.44 -11.79
CA ASN A 100 -0.80 12.94 -11.87
C ASN A 100 -1.43 12.78 -13.26
N ASP A 101 -0.65 12.56 -14.32
CA ASP A 101 -1.20 12.37 -15.66
C ASP A 101 -1.60 10.91 -15.90
N GLY A 102 -2.90 10.64 -15.78
CA GLY A 102 -3.51 9.32 -15.98
C GLY A 102 -3.30 8.72 -17.38
N ASN A 103 -2.82 9.49 -18.37
CA ASN A 103 -2.50 8.93 -19.68
C ASN A 103 -1.15 8.18 -19.72
N ASN A 104 -0.28 8.40 -18.74
CA ASN A 104 1.06 7.80 -18.73
C ASN A 104 1.08 6.30 -18.41
N PHE A 105 0.04 5.79 -17.73
CA PHE A 105 0.00 4.40 -17.24
C PHE A 105 -1.14 3.57 -17.87
N GLY A 106 -1.85 4.12 -18.86
CA GLY A 106 -3.03 3.49 -19.43
C GLY A 106 -4.29 3.71 -18.58
N LYS A 107 -5.47 3.49 -19.18
CA LYS A 107 -6.76 3.79 -18.53
C LYS A 107 -7.08 2.85 -17.38
N GLU A 108 -6.44 1.70 -17.36
CA GLU A 108 -6.69 0.61 -16.43
C GLU A 108 -5.84 0.67 -15.16
N ALA A 109 -4.83 1.55 -15.10
CA ALA A 109 -3.92 1.66 -13.95
C ALA A 109 -3.89 3.09 -13.41
N SER A 110 -4.35 3.27 -12.17
CA SER A 110 -4.38 4.56 -11.49
C SER A 110 -3.30 4.68 -10.41
N VAL A 111 -2.60 5.82 -10.36
CA VAL A 111 -1.59 6.09 -9.32
C VAL A 111 -2.32 6.42 -8.01
N PRO A 112 -2.23 5.58 -6.96
CA PRO A 112 -3.15 5.65 -5.83
C PRO A 112 -2.86 6.79 -4.85
N PHE A 113 -1.71 7.44 -4.98
CA PHE A 113 -1.28 8.56 -4.13
C PHE A 113 -1.11 9.86 -4.92
N SER A 114 -1.60 9.90 -6.16
CA SER A 114 -1.67 11.13 -6.96
C SER A 114 -2.69 12.10 -6.36
N ASP A 115 -2.59 13.38 -6.71
CA ASP A 115 -3.46 14.44 -6.17
C ASP A 115 -4.94 14.19 -6.48
N GLU A 116 -5.24 13.58 -7.64
CA GLU A 116 -6.61 13.23 -8.05
C GLU A 116 -7.20 12.07 -7.22
N HIS A 117 -6.37 11.11 -6.84
CA HIS A 117 -6.85 9.84 -6.28
C HIS A 117 -6.66 9.71 -4.77
N PHE A 118 -5.75 10.47 -4.14
CA PHE A 118 -5.31 10.23 -2.77
C PHE A 118 -6.47 10.18 -1.76
N GLU A 119 -7.32 11.20 -1.73
CA GLU A 119 -8.46 11.26 -0.80
C GLU A 119 -9.49 10.14 -1.07
N ASP A 120 -9.85 9.91 -2.34
CA ASP A 120 -10.77 8.84 -2.71
C ASP A 120 -10.23 7.46 -2.30
N ARG A 121 -8.91 7.23 -2.44
CA ARG A 121 -8.26 5.99 -2.02
C ARG A 121 -8.22 5.86 -0.50
N LEU A 122 -8.07 6.96 0.24
CA LEU A 122 -8.17 6.94 1.71
C LEU A 122 -9.59 6.57 2.16
N ASP A 123 -10.62 7.16 1.56
CA ASP A 123 -12.02 6.85 1.83
C ASP A 123 -12.36 5.37 1.54
N GLU A 124 -11.94 4.87 0.38
CA GLU A 124 -12.10 3.47 0.03
C GLU A 124 -11.34 2.52 0.98
N ALA A 125 -10.17 2.95 1.46
CA ALA A 125 -9.33 2.19 2.38
C ALA A 125 -9.76 2.30 3.84
N TRP A 126 -10.64 3.23 4.21
CA TRP A 126 -11.03 3.46 5.60
C TRP A 126 -11.69 2.22 6.25
N PRO A 127 -11.14 1.67 7.36
CA PRO A 127 -11.57 0.37 7.88
C PRO A 127 -12.52 0.44 9.08
N PHE A 128 -13.00 1.63 9.47
CA PHE A 128 -13.81 1.87 10.67
C PHE A 128 -15.24 2.34 10.35
#